data_AF-A0A0D2M988-F1
#
_entry.id   AF-A0A0D2M988-F1
#
_cell.length_a   1.000
_cell.length_b   1.000
_cell.length_c   1.000
_cell.angle_alpha   90.00
_cell.angle_beta   90.00
_cell.angle_gamma   90.00
#
_symmetry.space_group_name_H-M   'P 1'
#
loop_
_entity.id
_entity.type
_entity.pdbx_description
1 polymer ?
#
loop_
_entity_poly.entity_id
_entity_poly.type
_entity_poly.pdbx_seq_one_letter_code
_entity_poly.pdbx_strand_id
1 'polypeptide(L)'
;ALAAAEAAAAAEQQRAAEDAARRLRARADAAAALPPEPAASEPHASCAFRLPDGARLQRRFRPGDPLTALFDFVDSQGAGGLWPGEYRLVSSYPRRVIEPPQAVGSSGSDGGSGGGGGSLTLEGSGLGAGAQVALLLEPIGAGGAGSP
;
A
#
# COMPACT_ATOMS: atom_id res chain seq x y z
N ALA A 1 -35.30 29.20 1.10
CA ALA A 1 -35.28 27.72 1.08
C ALA A 1 -34.48 27.19 -0.10
N LEU A 2 -34.83 27.51 -1.37
CA LEU A 2 -34.08 27.05 -2.56
C LEU A 2 -32.59 27.44 -2.54
N ALA A 3 -32.27 28.71 -2.29
CA ALA A 3 -30.88 29.20 -2.28
C ALA A 3 -29.97 28.50 -1.25
N ALA A 4 -30.52 28.05 -0.11
CA ALA A 4 -29.76 27.32 0.91
C ALA A 4 -29.52 25.86 0.50
N ALA A 5 -30.47 25.22 -0.19
CA ALA A 5 -30.30 23.88 -0.74
C ALA A 5 -29.28 23.85 -1.89
N GLU A 6 -29.31 24.87 -2.76
CA GLU A 6 -28.34 25.03 -3.85
C GLU A 6 -26.91 25.25 -3.31
N ALA A 7 -26.75 26.09 -2.28
CA ALA A 7 -25.46 26.31 -1.64
C ALA A 7 -24.91 25.04 -0.95
N ALA A 8 -25.79 24.25 -0.30
CA ALA A 8 -25.39 22.98 0.32
C ALA A 8 -24.96 21.94 -0.73
N ALA A 9 -25.71 21.82 -1.83
CA ALA A 9 -25.35 20.92 -2.94
C ALA A 9 -24.03 21.32 -3.60
N ALA A 10 -23.79 22.61 -3.83
CA ALA A 10 -22.52 23.10 -4.37
C ALA A 10 -21.33 22.81 -3.43
N ALA A 11 -21.51 23.00 -2.11
CA ALA A 11 -20.47 22.68 -1.13
C ALA A 11 -20.17 21.17 -1.05
N GLU A 12 -21.19 20.31 -1.19
CA GLU A 12 -21.00 18.87 -1.26
C GLU A 12 -20.26 18.44 -2.53
N GLN A 13 -20.64 18.99 -3.69
CA GLN A 13 -19.95 18.73 -4.95
C GLN A 13 -18.49 19.18 -4.90
N GLN A 14 -18.21 20.35 -4.31
CA GLN A 14 -16.85 20.85 -4.12
C GLN A 14 -16.01 19.87 -3.28
N ARG A 15 -16.54 19.44 -2.13
CA ARG A 15 -15.85 18.47 -1.25
C ARG A 15 -15.60 17.14 -1.95
N ALA A 16 -16.58 16.64 -2.70
CA ALA A 16 -16.44 15.40 -3.45
C ALA A 16 -15.39 15.52 -4.56
N ALA A 17 -15.34 16.66 -5.26
CA ALA A 17 -14.35 16.92 -6.30
C ALA A 17 -12.93 17.05 -5.72
N GLU A 18 -12.77 17.74 -4.58
CA GLU A 18 -11.49 17.87 -3.88
C GLU A 18 -10.95 16.51 -3.41
N ASP A 19 -11.81 15.67 -2.83
CA ASP A 19 -11.43 14.32 -2.41
C ASP A 19 -11.05 13.43 -3.61
N ALA A 20 -11.83 13.47 -4.69
CA ALA A 20 -11.52 12.75 -5.92
C ALA A 20 -10.17 13.19 -6.52
N ALA A 21 -9.90 14.50 -6.55
CA ALA A 21 -8.63 15.05 -7.02
C ALA A 21 -7.46 14.60 -6.13
N ARG A 22 -7.63 14.59 -4.80
CA ARG A 22 -6.63 14.11 -3.86
C ARG A 22 -6.31 12.63 -4.08
N ARG A 23 -7.34 11.79 -4.27
CA ARG A 23 -7.17 10.37 -4.57
C ARG A 23 -6.46 10.13 -5.88
N LEU A 24 -6.82 10.88 -6.93
CA LEU A 24 -6.17 10.77 -8.24
C LEU A 24 -4.68 11.12 -8.15
N ARG A 25 -4.35 12.20 -7.43
CA ARG A 25 -2.97 12.62 -7.23
C ARG A 25 -2.16 11.57 -6.47
N ALA A 26 -2.68 11.06 -5.35
CA ALA A 26 -2.01 10.01 -4.59
C ALA A 26 -1.72 8.75 -5.44
N ARG A 27 -2.68 8.33 -6.28
CA ARG A 27 -2.48 7.21 -7.22
C ARG A 27 -1.39 7.50 -8.24
N ALA A 28 -1.36 8.71 -8.79
CA ALA A 28 -0.35 9.11 -9.78
C ALA A 28 1.05 9.18 -9.15
N ASP A 29 1.18 9.75 -7.96
CA ASP A 29 2.44 9.85 -7.23
C ASP A 29 2.98 8.45 -6.88
N ALA A 30 2.11 7.56 -6.39
CA ALA A 30 2.46 6.16 -6.12
C ALA A 30 2.88 5.42 -7.40
N ALA A 31 2.14 5.59 -8.51
CA ALA A 31 2.49 4.99 -9.80
C ALA A 31 3.86 5.47 -10.32
N ALA A 32 4.18 6.74 -10.13
CA ALA A 32 5.46 7.33 -10.55
C ALA A 32 6.64 6.87 -9.69
N ALA A 33 6.41 6.50 -8.42
CA ALA A 33 7.42 5.95 -7.53
C ALA A 33 7.77 4.48 -7.84
N LEU A 34 6.95 3.79 -8.64
CA LEU A 34 7.14 2.37 -8.90
C LEU A 34 8.37 2.09 -9.78
N PRO A 35 9.26 1.16 -9.37
CA PRO A 35 10.32 0.67 -10.23
C PRO A 35 9.73 -0.03 -11.46
N PRO A 36 10.46 -0.11 -12.58
CA PRO A 36 9.99 -0.81 -13.78
C PRO A 36 9.76 -2.29 -13.51
N GLU A 37 8.70 -2.86 -14.07
CA GLU A 37 8.42 -4.29 -13.92
C GLU A 37 9.46 -5.14 -14.67
N PRO A 38 10.10 -6.12 -13.99
CA PRO A 38 11.08 -6.99 -14.65
C PRO A 38 10.43 -7.90 -15.69
N ALA A 39 11.19 -8.23 -16.74
CA ALA A 39 10.77 -9.22 -17.72
C ALA A 39 10.66 -10.62 -17.09
N ALA A 40 9.88 -11.51 -17.71
CA ALA A 40 9.74 -12.90 -17.25
C ALA A 40 11.07 -13.67 -17.22
N SER A 41 12.04 -13.26 -18.04
CA SER A 41 13.39 -13.82 -18.10
C SER A 41 14.33 -13.31 -17.02
N GLU A 42 14.00 -12.21 -16.35
CA GLU A 42 14.79 -11.63 -15.27
C GLU A 42 14.44 -12.26 -13.91
N PRO A 43 15.37 -12.29 -12.94
CA PRO A 43 15.07 -12.73 -11.59
C PRO A 43 14.02 -11.81 -10.95
N HIS A 44 12.87 -12.38 -10.56
CA HIS A 44 11.74 -11.63 -10.02
C HIS A 44 10.97 -12.41 -8.96
N ALA A 45 10.28 -11.70 -8.09
CA ALA A 45 9.22 -12.22 -7.23
C ALA A 45 7.85 -11.93 -7.86
N SER A 46 6.96 -12.91 -7.90
CA SER A 46 5.57 -12.76 -8.34
C SER A 46 4.65 -12.54 -7.15
N CYS A 47 4.06 -11.35 -7.07
CA CYS A 47 3.16 -10.97 -5.98
C CYS A 47 1.72 -10.86 -6.49
N ALA A 48 0.79 -11.53 -5.82
CA ALA A 48 -0.65 -11.41 -6.06
C ALA A 48 -1.32 -10.75 -4.85
N PHE A 49 -1.99 -9.62 -5.07
CA PHE A 49 -2.64 -8.84 -4.02
C PHE A 49 -4.15 -9.09 -4.05
N ARG A 50 -4.75 -9.33 -2.90
CA ARG A 50 -6.19 -9.41 -2.71
C ARG A 50 -6.65 -8.19 -1.94
N LEU A 51 -7.51 -7.39 -2.55
CA LEU A 51 -8.02 -6.16 -1.99
C LEU A 51 -9.32 -6.43 -1.22
N PRO A 52 -9.70 -5.55 -0.27
CA PRO A 52 -10.93 -5.71 0.52
C PRO A 52 -12.20 -5.56 -0.33
N ASP A 53 -12.12 -4.92 -1.50
CA ASP A 53 -13.20 -4.83 -2.49
C ASP A 53 -13.37 -6.13 -3.31
N GLY A 54 -12.55 -7.15 -3.05
CA GLY A 54 -12.55 -8.42 -3.77
C GLY A 54 -11.69 -8.42 -5.04
N ALA A 55 -11.09 -7.29 -5.42
CA ALA A 55 -10.22 -7.21 -6.57
C ALA A 55 -8.93 -8.00 -6.33
N ARG A 56 -8.37 -8.53 -7.43
CA ARG A 56 -7.09 -9.23 -7.44
C ARG A 56 -6.13 -8.52 -8.37
N LEU A 57 -4.99 -8.09 -7.83
CA LEU A 57 -3.90 -7.51 -8.60
C LEU A 57 -2.73 -8.50 -8.67
N GLN A 58 -1.93 -8.43 -9.72
CA GLN A 58 -0.71 -9.22 -9.82
C GLN A 58 0.38 -8.40 -10.47
N ARG A 59 1.59 -8.48 -9.91
CA ARG A 59 2.76 -7.80 -10.45
C ARG A 59 4.05 -8.51 -10.08
N ARG A 60 5.05 -8.41 -10.96
CA ARG A 60 6.41 -8.87 -10.70
C ARG A 60 7.26 -7.74 -10.15
N PHE A 61 8.16 -8.09 -9.23
CA PHE A 61 9.09 -7.16 -8.61
C PHE A 61 10.50 -7.73 -8.65
N ARG A 62 11.51 -6.88 -8.79
CA ARG A 62 12.90 -7.31 -8.68
C ARG A 62 13.24 -7.56 -7.20
N PRO A 63 14.08 -8.55 -6.87
CA PRO A 63 14.48 -8.82 -5.48
C PRO A 63 15.12 -7.61 -4.78
N GLY A 64 15.85 -6.78 -5.54
CA GLY A 64 16.48 -5.56 -5.06
C GLY A 64 15.56 -4.33 -4.98
N ASP A 65 14.30 -4.43 -5.42
CA ASP A 65 13.35 -3.33 -5.28
C ASP A 65 13.05 -3.06 -3.79
N PRO A 66 12.73 -1.81 -3.41
CA PRO A 66 12.38 -1.49 -2.04
C PRO A 66 11.04 -2.11 -1.67
N LEU A 67 10.89 -2.54 -0.40
CA LEU A 67 9.65 -3.13 0.09
C LEU A 67 8.45 -2.15 -0.02
N THR A 68 8.70 -0.84 0.00
CA THR A 68 7.69 0.20 -0.28
C THR A 68 6.98 -0.02 -1.61
N ALA A 69 7.66 -0.56 -2.62
CA ALA A 69 7.11 -0.74 -3.97
C ALA A 69 5.86 -1.64 -3.98
N LEU A 70 5.70 -2.53 -3.00
CA LEU A 70 4.48 -3.32 -2.83
C LEU A 70 3.27 -2.44 -2.45
N PHE A 71 3.47 -1.49 -1.55
CA PHE A 71 2.46 -0.55 -1.09
C PHE A 71 2.17 0.51 -2.16
N ASP A 72 3.21 1.09 -2.75
CA ASP A 72 3.08 2.03 -3.87
C ASP A 72 2.29 1.42 -5.04
N PHE A 73 2.45 0.11 -5.30
CA PHE A 73 1.68 -0.57 -6.33
C PHE A 73 0.21 -0.66 -5.97
N VAL A 74 -0.10 -1.09 -4.76
CA VAL A 74 -1.48 -1.16 -4.25
C VAL A 74 -2.13 0.23 -4.27
N ASP A 75 -1.42 1.24 -3.81
CA ASP A 75 -1.88 2.63 -3.75
C ASP A 75 -2.14 3.19 -5.15
N SER A 76 -1.30 2.86 -6.13
CA SER A 76 -1.51 3.23 -7.54
C SER A 76 -2.81 2.66 -8.12
N GLN A 77 -3.21 1.47 -7.65
CA GLN A 77 -4.46 0.80 -8.05
C GLN A 77 -5.65 1.23 -7.17
N GLY A 78 -5.43 2.12 -6.20
CA GLY A 78 -6.47 2.69 -5.34
C GLY A 78 -6.78 1.90 -4.07
N ALA A 79 -5.96 0.90 -3.72
CA ALA A 79 -5.96 0.20 -2.43
C ALA A 79 -7.34 -0.32 -1.96
N GLY A 80 -8.25 -0.65 -2.89
CA GLY A 80 -9.60 -1.09 -2.54
C GLY A 80 -10.43 -0.02 -1.81
N GLY A 81 -10.11 1.26 -2.00
CA GLY A 81 -10.76 2.40 -1.36
C GLY A 81 -10.09 2.90 -0.07
N LEU A 82 -9.04 2.23 0.40
CA LEU A 82 -8.27 2.64 1.58
C LEU A 82 -7.22 3.71 1.23
N TRP A 83 -6.82 4.52 2.21
CA TRP A 83 -5.69 5.44 2.03
C TRP A 83 -4.35 4.75 2.33
N PRO A 84 -3.24 5.26 1.75
CA PRO A 84 -1.89 4.85 2.15
C PRO A 84 -1.71 4.97 3.66
N GLY A 85 -1.29 3.89 4.32
CA GLY A 85 -1.14 3.82 5.78
C GLY A 85 -2.37 3.32 6.55
N GLU A 86 -3.53 3.16 5.91
CA GLU A 86 -4.74 2.57 6.53
C GLU A 86 -4.81 1.05 6.36
N TYR A 87 -3.78 0.41 5.81
CA TYR A 87 -3.75 -1.02 5.57
C TYR A 87 -2.34 -1.60 5.74
N ARG A 88 -2.29 -2.92 5.95
CA ARG A 88 -1.07 -3.73 5.94
C ARG A 88 -1.20 -4.86 4.94
N LEU A 89 -0.05 -5.38 4.52
CA LEU A 89 0.02 -6.54 3.64
C LEU A 89 0.26 -7.80 4.48
N VAL A 90 -0.54 -8.84 4.25
CA VAL A 90 -0.39 -10.11 4.97
C VAL A 90 -0.21 -11.25 3.96
N SER A 91 0.93 -11.93 4.01
CA SER A 91 1.17 -13.10 3.19
C SER A 91 0.32 -14.29 3.65
N SER A 92 -0.13 -15.11 2.69
CA SER A 92 -1.01 -16.25 2.98
C SER A 92 -0.27 -17.48 3.51
N TYR A 93 0.91 -17.81 2.95
CA TYR A 93 1.71 -18.95 3.40
C TYR A 93 3.22 -18.77 3.11
N PRO A 94 4.12 -18.94 4.11
CA PRO A 94 3.80 -18.91 5.54
C PRO A 94 3.18 -17.55 5.91
N ARG A 95 2.20 -17.54 6.82
CA ARG A 95 1.52 -16.28 7.19
C ARG A 95 2.49 -15.32 7.85
N ARG A 96 2.75 -14.18 7.21
CA ARG A 96 3.58 -13.07 7.73
C ARG A 96 2.94 -11.73 7.44
N VAL A 97 2.98 -10.84 8.43
CA VAL A 97 2.60 -9.44 8.27
C VAL A 97 3.80 -8.67 7.72
N ILE A 98 3.56 -7.91 6.67
CA ILE A 98 4.50 -6.98 6.06
C ILE A 98 4.00 -5.58 6.42
N GLU A 99 4.77 -4.90 7.27
CA GLU A 99 4.49 -3.52 7.64
C GLU A 99 5.11 -2.57 6.60
N PRO A 100 4.46 -1.44 6.31
CA PRO A 100 5.11 -0.40 5.53
C PRO A 100 6.37 0.03 6.26
N PRO A 101 7.50 0.22 5.57
CA PRO A 101 8.71 0.70 6.22
C PRO A 101 8.40 2.06 6.84
N GLN A 102 8.53 2.12 8.16
CA GLN A 102 8.24 3.31 8.94
C GLN A 102 9.04 4.46 8.34
N ALA A 103 8.38 5.55 7.93
CA ALA A 103 9.08 6.78 7.60
C ALA A 103 9.85 7.17 8.86
N VAL A 104 11.19 7.04 8.83
CA VAL A 104 12.04 7.34 9.98
C VAL A 104 11.85 8.79 10.38
N GLY A 105 11.03 8.99 11.40
CA GLY A 105 10.48 10.28 11.80
C GLY A 105 9.96 10.21 13.22
N SER A 106 10.90 10.06 14.16
CA SER A 106 10.79 10.44 15.58
C SER A 106 9.72 9.76 16.43
N SER A 107 10.10 8.74 17.19
CA SER A 107 10.00 8.72 18.67
C SER A 107 10.28 7.31 19.21
N GLY A 108 11.16 7.21 20.20
CA GLY A 108 11.31 6.01 21.03
C GLY A 108 12.74 5.50 21.13
N SER A 109 13.50 6.11 22.03
CA SER A 109 14.77 5.59 22.53
C SER A 109 14.55 4.19 23.14
N ASP A 110 15.20 3.16 22.61
CA ASP A 110 15.85 2.14 23.44
C ASP A 110 16.86 1.34 22.60
N GLY A 111 17.97 1.00 23.24
CA GLY A 111 19.22 0.68 22.58
C GLY A 111 19.30 -0.65 21.85
N GLY A 112 20.27 -0.72 20.92
CA GLY A 112 20.98 -1.97 20.63
C GLY A 112 21.06 -2.38 19.16
N SER A 113 22.28 -2.28 18.64
CA SER A 113 22.88 -3.17 17.63
C SER A 113 22.53 -2.98 16.14
N GLY A 114 23.26 -2.07 15.51
CA GLY A 114 24.13 -2.36 14.36
C GLY A 114 23.52 -2.93 13.08
N GLY A 115 23.48 -2.09 12.02
CA GLY A 115 23.53 -2.56 10.64
C GLY A 115 22.63 -1.80 9.67
N GLY A 116 23.18 -0.75 9.04
CA GLY A 116 22.69 -0.17 7.78
C GLY A 116 21.30 0.47 7.81
N GLY A 117 21.23 1.80 7.81
CA GLY A 117 20.01 2.57 7.50
C GLY A 117 19.58 2.46 6.02
N GLY A 118 19.60 1.25 5.47
CA GLY A 118 19.12 0.95 4.12
C GLY A 118 17.63 0.63 4.15
N SER A 119 16.89 1.13 3.15
CA SER A 119 15.51 0.72 2.91
C SER A 119 15.44 -0.81 2.80
N LEU A 120 14.54 -1.45 3.54
CA LEU A 120 14.33 -2.89 3.48
C LEU A 120 13.92 -3.28 2.05
N THR A 121 14.67 -4.18 1.42
CA THR A 121 14.37 -4.68 0.07
C THR A 121 13.40 -5.86 0.11
N LEU A 122 12.81 -6.20 -1.04
CA LEU A 122 11.97 -7.39 -1.16
C LEU A 122 12.72 -8.66 -0.76
N GLU A 123 13.94 -8.86 -1.26
CA GLU A 123 14.77 -10.01 -0.91
C GLU A 123 15.06 -10.08 0.60
N GLY A 124 15.37 -8.93 1.23
CA GLY A 124 15.58 -8.84 2.68
C GLY A 124 14.34 -9.21 3.51
N SER A 125 13.15 -9.06 2.93
CA SER A 125 11.88 -9.49 3.54
C SER A 125 11.52 -10.97 3.28
N GLY A 126 12.35 -11.68 2.50
CA GLY A 126 12.11 -13.07 2.08
C GLY A 126 11.38 -13.21 0.75
N LEU A 127 11.21 -12.13 -0.01
CA LEU A 127 10.60 -12.10 -1.35
C LEU A 127 11.68 -12.03 -2.43
N GLY A 128 12.54 -13.06 -2.46
CA GLY A 128 13.63 -13.18 -3.42
C GLY A 128 13.18 -13.65 -4.82
N ALA A 129 14.15 -13.88 -5.70
CA ALA A 129 13.89 -14.38 -7.05
C ALA A 129 13.18 -15.75 -7.03
N GLY A 130 12.14 -15.90 -7.84
CA GLY A 130 11.31 -17.11 -7.89
C GLY A 130 10.25 -17.21 -6.79
N ALA A 131 10.20 -16.27 -5.84
CA ALA A 131 9.14 -16.24 -4.83
C ALA A 131 7.78 -16.00 -5.49
N GLN A 132 6.77 -16.75 -5.04
CA GLN A 132 5.37 -16.54 -5.41
C GLN A 132 4.58 -16.32 -4.12
N VAL A 133 4.08 -15.12 -3.93
CA VAL A 133 3.38 -14.74 -2.68
C VAL A 133 1.99 -14.21 -2.97
N ALA A 134 1.02 -14.70 -2.21
CA ALA A 134 -0.32 -14.11 -2.13
C ALA A 134 -0.38 -13.18 -0.91
N LEU A 135 -0.59 -11.90 -1.15
CA LEU A 135 -0.70 -10.83 -0.16
C LEU A 135 -2.16 -10.40 -0.04
N LEU A 136 -2.68 -10.40 1.17
CA LEU A 136 -3.98 -9.86 1.52
C LEU A 136 -3.80 -8.43 2.03
N LEU A 137 -4.59 -7.49 1.50
CA LEU A 137 -4.76 -6.18 2.12
C LEU A 137 -5.68 -6.33 3.32
N GLU A 138 -5.15 -6.11 4.52
CA GLU A 138 -5.95 -6.03 5.74
C GLU A 138 -5.98 -4.57 6.22
N PRO A 139 -7.17 -3.98 6.44
CA PRO A 139 -7.26 -2.63 6.99
C PRO A 139 -6.67 -2.58 8.40
N ILE A 140 -5.93 -1.52 8.69
CA ILE A 140 -5.41 -1.21 10.03
C ILE A 140 -6.50 -0.40 10.74
N GLY A 141 -7.48 -1.11 11.29
CA GLY A 141 -8.50 -0.47 12.11
C GLY A 141 -7.93 0.00 13.45
N ALA A 142 -8.25 1.23 13.85
CA ALA A 142 -8.33 1.58 15.27
C ALA A 142 -9.49 0.78 15.88
N GLY A 143 -9.19 -0.40 16.41
CA GLY A 143 -10.11 -1.15 17.27
C GLY A 143 -11.12 -2.04 16.55
N GLY A 144 -11.19 -3.28 17.01
CA GLY A 144 -12.42 -4.06 16.89
C GLY A 144 -13.55 -3.33 17.61
N ALA A 145 -14.45 -2.74 16.84
CA ALA A 145 -15.87 -2.74 17.16
C ALA A 145 -16.45 -3.80 16.21
N GLY A 146 -16.66 -5.04 16.64
CA GLY A 146 -17.67 -5.37 17.63
C GLY A 146 -19.03 -5.31 16.95
N SER A 147 -19.55 -6.46 16.48
CA SER A 147 -20.97 -6.86 16.46
C SER A 147 -21.26 -7.89 15.36
N PRO A 148 -22.37 -8.65 15.45
CA PRO A 148 -23.33 -8.73 16.57
C PRO A 148 -23.16 -9.98 17.46
#